data_AF-A0A067Q6U1-F1
#
_entry.id   AF-A0A067Q6U1-F1
#
_cell.length_a   1.000
_cell.length_b   1.000
_cell.length_c   1.000
_cell.angle_alpha   90.00
_cell.angle_beta   90.00
_cell.angle_gamma   90.00
#
_symmetry.space_group_name_H-M   'P 1'
#
loop_
_entity.id
_entity.type
_entity.pdbx_description
1 polymer ?
#
loop_
_entity_poly.entity_id
_entity_poly.type
_entity_poly.pdbx_seq_one_letter_code
_entity_poly.pdbx_strand_id
1 'polypeptide(L)'
;MTDPNFLHAGDHVHLGPGVTGTRVTNPAVNIYDLPRIDLVLLSHYHADHFDQLVEDVLRRDLPIITTPHAHHALTSKTPSSENFTEVTPLDTWSSCLVHISPSGSTSGAKKCVKVTAMPGKHVPPGPFGLLEKLNELAAAVPPTNGWMVELGEETESGEDVNMGYRIYISGDTLFVDDLKDIPVKYPHVDLMLIHLGGTTLPGPSVPLLMVTMDALQGIQLVHLIQPDVTIPIHYDDYDVFLSPLKDFQEQMTKAGLDKKVVYLDRGEGYKFAVKSSHR
;
A
#
# COMPACT_ATOMS: atom_id res chain seq x y z
N MET A 1 2.23 -2.55 -9.88
CA MET A 1 1.22 -3.34 -9.15
C MET A 1 1.48 -3.14 -7.67
N THR A 2 0.47 -3.10 -6.81
CA THR A 2 0.64 -2.90 -5.37
C THR A 2 -0.02 -4.04 -4.61
N ASP A 3 0.63 -4.55 -3.58
CA ASP A 3 0.11 -5.59 -2.67
C ASP A 3 -0.71 -6.68 -3.38
N PRO A 4 -0.12 -7.38 -4.39
CA PRO A 4 -0.83 -8.37 -5.17
C PRO A 4 -1.35 -9.54 -4.33
N ASN A 5 -2.66 -9.76 -4.38
CA ASN A 5 -3.33 -10.93 -3.81
C ASN A 5 -4.43 -11.44 -4.78
N PHE A 6 -4.38 -12.72 -5.11
CA PHE A 6 -5.18 -13.43 -6.11
C PHE A 6 -5.87 -14.68 -5.52
N LEU A 7 -6.05 -14.71 -4.21
CA LEU A 7 -6.87 -15.73 -3.55
C LEU A 7 -8.34 -15.63 -3.98
N HIS A 8 -9.00 -16.78 -4.09
CA HIS A 8 -10.40 -16.88 -4.48
C HIS A 8 -11.31 -16.89 -3.25
N ALA A 9 -12.59 -16.59 -3.45
CA ALA A 9 -13.59 -16.68 -2.39
C ALA A 9 -13.60 -18.09 -1.79
N GLY A 10 -13.45 -18.17 -0.47
CA GLY A 10 -13.31 -19.41 0.30
C GLY A 10 -11.86 -19.79 0.64
N ASP A 11 -10.86 -19.20 -0.01
CA ASP A 11 -9.46 -19.40 0.36
C ASP A 11 -9.15 -18.68 1.69
N HIS A 12 -8.08 -19.12 2.35
CA HIS A 12 -7.70 -18.62 3.68
C HIS A 12 -6.30 -18.01 3.68
N VAL A 13 -6.13 -16.96 4.48
CA VAL A 13 -4.84 -16.32 4.79
C VAL A 13 -4.49 -16.49 6.25
N HIS A 14 -3.20 -16.59 6.56
CA HIS A 14 -2.70 -16.50 7.92
C HIS A 14 -2.37 -15.04 8.22
N LEU A 15 -3.07 -14.45 9.20
CA LEU A 15 -2.93 -13.05 9.60
C LEU A 15 -2.12 -12.90 10.91
N GLY A 16 -1.67 -14.03 11.47
CA GLY A 16 -0.89 -14.09 12.71
C GLY A 16 -0.97 -15.48 13.36
N PRO A 17 -0.27 -15.69 14.48
CA PRO A 17 -0.28 -16.98 15.19
C PRO A 17 -1.69 -17.41 15.60
N GLY A 18 -2.23 -18.43 14.93
CA GLY A 18 -3.57 -18.95 15.20
C GLY A 18 -4.73 -18.10 14.69
N VAL A 19 -4.47 -17.09 13.85
CA VAL A 19 -5.48 -16.20 13.27
C VAL A 19 -5.53 -16.40 11.77
N THR A 20 -6.72 -16.65 11.25
CA THR A 20 -6.99 -16.81 9.81
C THR A 20 -8.07 -15.84 9.36
N GLY A 21 -7.91 -15.29 8.16
CA GLY A 21 -8.98 -14.59 7.43
C GLY A 21 -9.48 -15.45 6.28
N THR A 22 -10.76 -15.38 5.95
CA THR A 22 -11.35 -16.02 4.77
C THR A 22 -11.58 -14.97 3.71
N ARG A 23 -11.06 -15.20 2.51
CA ARG A 23 -11.35 -14.38 1.35
C ARG A 23 -12.83 -14.55 0.99
N VAL A 24 -13.58 -13.45 0.87
CA VAL A 24 -15.03 -13.51 0.59
C VAL A 24 -15.40 -13.15 -0.84
N THR A 25 -14.44 -12.66 -1.64
CA THR A 25 -14.65 -12.31 -3.05
C THR A 25 -13.53 -12.83 -3.94
N ASN A 26 -13.87 -13.12 -5.21
CA ASN A 26 -12.88 -13.51 -6.21
C ASN A 26 -12.14 -12.29 -6.76
N PRO A 27 -10.88 -12.45 -7.22
CA PRO A 27 -10.20 -11.44 -8.01
C PRO A 27 -11.00 -11.12 -9.28
N ALA A 28 -11.04 -9.85 -9.68
CA ALA A 28 -11.75 -9.44 -10.89
C ALA A 28 -11.05 -9.91 -12.18
N VAL A 29 -9.77 -10.24 -12.11
CA VAL A 29 -8.94 -10.66 -13.23
C VAL A 29 -8.04 -11.80 -12.78
N ASN A 30 -7.74 -12.72 -13.70
CA ASN A 30 -6.77 -13.78 -13.43
C ASN A 30 -5.34 -13.21 -13.46
N ILE A 31 -4.46 -13.68 -12.58
CA ILE A 31 -3.04 -13.29 -12.57
C ILE A 31 -2.36 -13.53 -13.92
N TYR A 32 -2.78 -14.55 -14.66
CA TYR A 32 -2.24 -14.88 -15.99
C TYR A 32 -2.77 -13.96 -17.12
N ASP A 33 -3.84 -13.22 -16.87
CA ASP A 33 -4.44 -12.27 -17.82
C ASP A 33 -3.90 -10.84 -17.62
N LEU A 34 -3.01 -10.63 -16.64
CA LEU A 34 -2.42 -9.33 -16.38
C LEU A 34 -1.50 -8.87 -17.54
N PRO A 35 -1.45 -7.56 -17.83
CA PRO A 35 -0.41 -7.03 -18.69
C PRO A 35 0.96 -7.21 -18.04
N ARG A 36 2.03 -7.00 -18.83
CA ARG A 36 3.40 -7.01 -18.31
C ARG A 36 3.52 -6.05 -17.12
N ILE A 37 3.97 -6.59 -15.98
CA ILE A 37 4.24 -5.82 -14.78
C ILE A 37 5.71 -5.39 -14.75
N ASP A 38 5.93 -4.08 -14.65
CA ASP A 38 7.26 -3.47 -14.57
C ASP A 38 7.79 -3.36 -13.13
N LEU A 39 6.89 -3.19 -12.17
CA LEU A 39 7.22 -2.91 -10.77
C LEU A 39 6.11 -3.40 -9.85
N VAL A 40 6.51 -4.00 -8.73
CA VAL A 40 5.65 -4.28 -7.57
C VAL A 40 6.05 -3.38 -6.41
N LEU A 41 5.07 -2.74 -5.79
CA LEU A 41 5.22 -2.12 -4.47
C LEU A 41 4.56 -3.05 -3.46
N LEU A 42 5.33 -3.54 -2.50
CA LEU A 42 4.84 -4.46 -1.47
C LEU A 42 4.95 -3.79 -0.10
N SER A 43 3.83 -3.32 0.44
CA SER A 43 3.76 -2.57 1.71
C SER A 43 4.34 -3.35 2.89
N HIS A 44 4.05 -4.64 2.98
CA HIS A 44 4.61 -5.57 3.95
C HIS A 44 4.39 -7.03 3.51
N TYR A 45 5.07 -7.98 4.16
CA TYR A 45 5.00 -9.39 3.81
C TYR A 45 3.97 -10.12 4.68
N HIS A 46 2.70 -10.07 4.26
CA HIS A 46 1.61 -10.89 4.78
C HIS A 46 0.83 -11.53 3.63
N ALA A 47 0.15 -12.64 3.93
CA ALA A 47 -0.52 -13.46 2.91
C ALA A 47 -1.71 -12.74 2.24
N ASP A 48 -2.33 -11.77 2.90
CA ASP A 48 -3.39 -10.93 2.34
C ASP A 48 -2.89 -9.83 1.38
N HIS A 49 -1.60 -9.48 1.43
CA HIS A 49 -0.94 -8.52 0.54
C HIS A 49 0.03 -9.18 -0.46
N PHE A 50 0.45 -10.42 -0.20
CA PHE A 50 1.33 -11.21 -1.05
C PHE A 50 1.12 -12.70 -0.78
N ASP A 51 0.19 -13.32 -1.51
CA ASP A 51 -0.12 -14.74 -1.31
C ASP A 51 0.88 -15.68 -1.99
N GLN A 52 0.75 -16.96 -1.68
CA GLN A 52 1.62 -18.01 -2.22
C GLN A 52 1.53 -18.16 -3.75
N LEU A 53 0.35 -17.99 -4.34
CA LEU A 53 0.18 -18.09 -5.79
C LEU A 53 0.97 -16.97 -6.48
N VAL A 54 0.84 -15.74 -5.99
CA VAL A 54 1.60 -14.58 -6.46
C VAL A 54 3.10 -14.85 -6.35
N GLU A 55 3.54 -15.30 -5.18
CA GLU A 55 4.94 -15.62 -4.97
C GLU A 55 5.46 -16.70 -5.92
N ASP A 56 4.66 -17.71 -6.24
CA ASP A 56 5.05 -18.83 -7.09
C ASP A 56 5.16 -18.41 -8.58
N VAL A 57 4.28 -17.52 -9.05
CA VAL A 57 4.15 -17.20 -10.48
C VAL A 57 4.90 -15.95 -10.93
N LEU A 58 5.22 -15.03 -10.01
CA LEU A 58 5.97 -13.83 -10.37
C LEU A 58 7.41 -14.19 -10.77
N ARG A 59 7.88 -13.58 -11.87
CA ARG A 59 9.27 -13.71 -12.32
C ARG A 59 10.24 -13.20 -11.23
N ARG A 60 11.32 -13.94 -11.00
CA ARG A 60 12.29 -13.65 -9.93
C ARG A 60 13.08 -12.35 -10.14
N ASP A 61 13.18 -11.91 -11.39
CA ASP A 61 13.80 -10.64 -11.81
C ASP A 61 12.82 -9.45 -11.84
N LEU A 62 11.57 -9.62 -11.39
CA LEU A 62 10.62 -8.51 -11.29
C LEU A 62 11.07 -7.55 -10.20
N PRO A 63 11.28 -6.25 -10.49
CA PRO A 63 11.57 -5.28 -9.45
C PRO A 63 10.45 -5.22 -8.40
N ILE A 64 10.83 -5.41 -7.13
CA ILE A 64 9.96 -5.28 -5.96
C ILE A 64 10.55 -4.21 -5.04
N ILE A 65 9.79 -3.17 -4.73
CA ILE A 65 10.13 -2.21 -3.68
C ILE A 65 9.32 -2.55 -2.43
N THR A 66 9.98 -2.67 -1.28
CA THR A 66 9.32 -3.17 -0.06
C THR A 66 10.03 -2.75 1.22
N THR A 67 9.58 -3.25 2.38
CA THR A 67 10.22 -3.02 3.68
C THR A 67 11.49 -3.85 3.84
N PRO A 68 12.45 -3.46 4.70
CA PRO A 68 13.61 -4.30 5.01
C PRO A 68 13.25 -5.71 5.50
N HIS A 69 12.15 -5.83 6.26
CA HIS A 69 11.63 -7.12 6.73
C HIS A 69 11.19 -8.02 5.57
N ALA A 70 10.34 -7.49 4.67
CA ALA A 70 9.87 -8.22 3.51
C ALA A 70 11.01 -8.56 2.54
N HIS A 71 12.00 -7.68 2.37
CA HIS A 71 13.21 -7.97 1.60
C HIS A 71 13.90 -9.24 2.12
N HIS A 72 14.09 -9.38 3.43
CA HIS A 72 14.69 -10.58 4.00
C HIS A 72 13.86 -11.84 3.68
N ALA A 73 12.53 -11.76 3.86
CA ALA A 73 11.62 -12.87 3.57
C ALA A 73 11.67 -13.32 2.09
N LEU A 74 11.83 -12.38 1.15
CA LEU A 74 11.84 -12.64 -0.30
C LEU A 74 13.21 -13.08 -0.85
N THR A 75 14.30 -12.81 -0.14
CA THR A 75 15.68 -13.02 -0.64
C THR A 75 16.48 -14.07 0.11
N SER A 76 16.01 -14.52 1.28
CA SER A 76 16.75 -15.40 2.18
C SER A 76 16.07 -16.75 2.41
N LYS A 77 15.29 -17.25 1.45
CA LYS A 77 14.56 -18.52 1.62
C LYS A 77 15.46 -19.74 1.55
N THR A 78 15.02 -20.81 2.21
CA THR A 78 15.67 -22.13 2.27
C THR A 78 15.55 -22.88 0.92
N PRO A 79 16.33 -23.96 0.65
CA PRO A 79 16.67 -24.37 -0.72
C PRO A 79 15.55 -24.94 -1.60
N SER A 80 14.29 -24.94 -1.15
CA SER A 80 13.13 -25.42 -1.91
C SER A 80 12.35 -24.33 -2.67
N SER A 81 12.68 -23.04 -2.49
CA SER A 81 12.04 -21.92 -3.21
C SER A 81 13.07 -20.99 -3.83
N GLU A 82 12.82 -20.55 -5.07
CA GLU A 82 13.65 -19.56 -5.74
C GLU A 82 13.47 -18.18 -5.12
N ASN A 83 14.59 -17.53 -4.78
CA ASN A 83 14.58 -16.16 -4.23
C ASN A 83 14.31 -15.13 -5.34
N PHE A 84 13.66 -14.03 -4.99
CA PHE A 84 13.63 -12.86 -5.86
C PHE A 84 15.02 -12.20 -5.89
N THR A 85 15.42 -11.71 -7.05
CA THR A 85 16.76 -11.15 -7.27
C THR A 85 16.80 -9.63 -7.30
N GLU A 86 15.67 -8.99 -7.62
CA GLU A 86 15.55 -7.53 -7.75
C GLU A 86 14.61 -6.94 -6.67
N VAL A 87 15.04 -7.00 -5.41
CA VAL A 87 14.25 -6.51 -4.26
C VAL A 87 14.96 -5.30 -3.66
N THR A 88 14.29 -4.15 -3.62
CA THR A 88 14.80 -2.90 -3.05
C THR A 88 14.10 -2.61 -1.72
N PRO A 89 14.81 -2.69 -0.57
CA PRO A 89 14.25 -2.29 0.71
C PRO A 89 14.30 -0.77 0.87
N LEU A 90 13.21 -0.17 1.36
CA LEU A 90 13.16 1.24 1.73
C LEU A 90 12.72 1.40 3.19
N ASP A 91 13.57 2.07 3.98
CA ASP A 91 13.19 2.63 5.28
C ASP A 91 12.29 3.86 5.09
N THR A 92 11.50 4.21 6.11
CA THR A 92 10.62 5.39 6.09
C THR A 92 11.38 6.65 5.64
N TRP A 93 10.78 7.39 4.70
CA TRP A 93 11.33 8.57 4.02
C TRP A 93 12.48 8.32 3.03
N SER A 94 12.98 7.10 2.94
CA SER A 94 13.92 6.73 1.87
C SER A 94 13.17 6.60 0.55
N SER A 95 13.86 6.95 -0.53
CA SER A 95 13.29 6.93 -1.87
C SER A 95 14.21 6.27 -2.88
N CYS A 96 13.63 5.66 -3.91
CA CYS A 96 14.35 5.23 -5.09
C CYS A 96 13.66 5.76 -6.37
N LEU A 97 14.43 5.86 -7.45
CA LEU A 97 13.94 6.27 -8.76
C LEU A 97 13.94 5.05 -9.68
N VAL A 98 12.81 4.76 -10.29
CA VAL A 98 12.63 3.65 -11.24
C VAL A 98 12.37 4.23 -12.62
N HIS A 99 13.23 3.93 -13.59
CA HIS A 99 13.01 4.31 -14.98
C HIS A 99 12.06 3.32 -15.65
N ILE A 100 10.99 3.83 -16.24
CA ILE A 100 10.03 3.03 -17.00
C ILE A 100 10.35 3.21 -18.47
N SER A 101 10.83 2.15 -19.11
CA SER A 101 11.09 2.15 -20.56
C SER A 101 9.81 1.74 -21.30
N PRO A 102 9.16 2.62 -22.07
CA PRO A 102 8.18 2.16 -23.03
C PRO A 102 8.91 1.31 -24.06
N SER A 103 8.39 0.12 -24.37
CA SER A 103 8.96 -0.75 -25.40
C SER A 103 9.13 0.04 -26.71
N GLY A 104 10.39 0.27 -27.12
CA GLY A 104 10.71 0.82 -28.44
C GLY A 104 11.01 2.33 -28.55
N SER A 105 11.10 3.10 -27.46
CA SER A 105 11.49 4.53 -27.53
C SER A 105 12.89 4.77 -26.96
N THR A 106 13.87 5.07 -27.82
CA THR A 106 15.26 5.39 -27.44
C THR A 106 15.60 6.88 -27.56
N SER A 107 14.63 7.75 -27.85
CA SER A 107 14.82 9.21 -27.93
C SER A 107 13.79 9.97 -27.10
N GLY A 108 14.24 10.89 -26.25
CA GLY A 108 13.42 11.76 -25.41
C GLY A 108 13.67 11.60 -23.91
N ALA A 109 13.07 12.50 -23.10
CA ALA A 109 13.11 12.46 -21.64
C ALA A 109 12.66 11.08 -21.12
N LYS A 110 13.40 10.53 -20.15
CA LYS A 110 13.15 9.19 -19.62
C LYS A 110 12.02 9.26 -18.61
N LYS A 111 10.91 8.55 -18.88
CA LYS A 111 9.83 8.42 -17.90
C LYS A 111 10.35 7.71 -16.66
N CYS A 112 10.03 8.26 -15.50
CA CYS A 112 10.46 7.72 -14.23
C CYS A 112 9.35 7.79 -13.18
N VAL A 113 9.49 6.92 -12.20
CA VAL A 113 8.64 6.85 -11.02
C VAL A 113 9.56 6.95 -9.82
N LYS A 114 9.38 8.00 -9.01
CA LYS A 114 10.04 8.09 -7.72
C LYS A 114 9.12 7.49 -6.66
N VAL A 115 9.63 6.53 -5.92
CA VAL A 115 8.90 5.86 -4.84
C VAL A 115 9.57 6.18 -3.53
N THR A 116 8.83 6.78 -2.61
CA THR A 116 9.29 7.06 -1.25
C THR A 116 8.45 6.25 -0.26
N ALA A 117 9.08 5.55 0.67
CA ALA A 117 8.38 4.85 1.75
C ALA A 117 7.76 5.86 2.73
N MET A 118 6.45 5.77 2.96
CA MET A 118 5.71 6.61 3.90
C MET A 118 5.56 5.90 5.26
N PRO A 119 5.47 6.66 6.36
CA PRO A 119 5.27 6.09 7.69
C PRO A 119 3.97 5.29 7.74
N GLY A 120 4.00 4.13 8.41
CA GLY A 120 2.84 3.29 8.67
C GLY A 120 3.03 2.45 9.93
N LYS A 121 1.96 2.22 10.68
CA LYS A 121 1.95 1.39 11.90
C LYS A 121 0.65 0.61 12.04
N HIS A 122 0.76 -0.69 12.26
CA HIS A 122 -0.37 -1.60 12.54
C HIS A 122 -0.77 -1.67 14.02
N VAL A 123 0.04 -1.12 14.93
CA VAL A 123 -0.24 -1.21 16.37
C VAL A 123 -0.72 0.16 16.85
N PRO A 124 -1.88 0.25 17.52
CA PRO A 124 -2.35 1.51 18.04
C PRO A 124 -1.36 2.07 19.07
N PRO A 125 -1.23 3.40 19.17
CA PRO A 125 -0.40 4.00 20.18
C PRO A 125 -0.95 3.65 21.57
N GLY A 126 -0.27 2.72 22.26
CA GLY A 126 -0.58 2.37 23.64
C GLY A 126 -0.08 3.45 24.61
N PRO A 127 -0.59 3.49 25.85
CA PRO A 127 -0.05 4.39 26.87
C PRO A 127 1.46 4.16 26.99
N PHE A 128 2.23 5.23 26.80
CA PHE A 128 3.70 5.25 26.86
C PHE A 128 4.42 4.31 25.85
N GLY A 129 3.79 3.94 24.74
CA GLY A 129 4.40 3.09 23.71
C GLY A 129 4.61 1.63 24.16
N LEU A 130 3.94 1.20 25.24
CA LEU A 130 4.11 -0.14 25.80
C LEU A 130 3.69 -1.24 24.82
N LEU A 131 2.60 -1.03 24.08
CA LEU A 131 2.12 -1.99 23.07
C LEU A 131 3.07 -2.10 21.87
N GLU A 132 3.67 -0.99 21.44
CA GLU A 132 4.66 -0.96 20.37
C GLU A 132 5.92 -1.73 20.77
N LYS A 133 6.44 -1.49 21.98
CA LYS A 133 7.58 -2.23 22.53
C LYS A 133 7.29 -3.73 22.69
N LEU A 134 6.09 -4.09 23.11
CA LEU A 134 5.68 -5.50 23.21
C LEU A 134 5.59 -6.15 21.83
N ASN A 135 5.13 -5.42 20.80
CA ASN A 135 5.13 -5.91 19.43
C ASN A 135 6.54 -6.06 18.86
N GLU A 136 7.42 -5.09 19.09
CA GLU A 136 8.85 -5.18 18.70
C GLU A 136 9.54 -6.37 19.38
N LEU A 137 9.26 -6.61 20.67
CA LEU A 137 9.78 -7.74 21.43
C LEU A 137 9.21 -9.09 20.96
N ALA A 138 7.95 -9.11 20.51
CA ALA A 138 7.26 -10.32 20.08
C ALA A 138 7.37 -10.60 18.56
N ALA A 139 7.88 -9.64 17.78
CA ALA A 139 7.85 -9.62 16.32
C ALA A 139 6.48 -10.03 15.73
N ALA A 140 5.40 -9.70 16.43
CA ALA A 140 4.08 -10.29 16.17
C ALA A 140 3.36 -9.65 14.98
N VAL A 141 3.65 -8.38 14.68
CA VAL A 141 3.13 -7.66 13.52
C VAL A 141 4.28 -7.01 12.78
N PRO A 142 4.53 -7.36 11.51
CA PRO A 142 5.64 -6.85 10.74
C PRO A 142 5.50 -5.35 10.48
N PRO A 143 6.63 -4.65 10.25
CA PRO A 143 6.59 -3.26 9.82
C PRO A 143 5.89 -3.14 8.46
N THR A 144 5.17 -2.05 8.30
CA THR A 144 4.36 -1.72 7.13
C THR A 144 4.71 -0.33 6.62
N ASN A 145 4.71 -0.18 5.30
CA ASN A 145 4.97 1.09 4.64
C ASN A 145 3.74 1.53 3.85
N GLY A 146 3.44 2.83 3.90
CA GLY A 146 2.75 3.48 2.80
C GLY A 146 3.73 3.83 1.67
N TRP A 147 3.23 4.37 0.56
CA TRP A 147 4.03 4.78 -0.59
C TRP A 147 3.62 6.17 -1.07
N MET A 148 4.61 7.06 -1.22
CA MET A 148 4.46 8.25 -2.06
C MET A 148 5.06 7.92 -3.42
N VAL A 149 4.21 7.88 -4.43
CA VAL A 149 4.58 7.58 -5.81
C VAL A 149 4.47 8.87 -6.62
N GLU A 150 5.60 9.38 -7.06
CA GLU A 150 5.68 10.57 -7.90
C GLU A 150 5.97 10.14 -9.33
N LEU A 151 5.10 10.51 -10.26
CA LEU A 151 5.21 10.18 -11.69
C LEU A 151 5.78 11.37 -12.44
N GLY A 152 6.80 11.13 -13.26
CA GLY A 152 7.51 12.22 -13.92
C GLY A 152 8.43 11.79 -15.07
N GLU A 153 9.25 12.74 -15.46
CA GLU A 153 10.25 12.59 -16.51
C GLU A 153 11.59 13.13 -16.02
N GLU A 154 12.65 12.36 -16.24
CA GLU A 154 14.03 12.78 -16.05
C GLU A 154 14.48 13.52 -17.31
N THR A 155 15.08 14.70 -17.12
CA THR A 155 15.56 15.54 -18.23
C THR A 155 16.70 14.84 -18.98
N GLU A 156 16.95 15.22 -20.24
CA GLU A 156 18.03 14.64 -21.04
C GLU A 156 19.43 14.83 -20.44
N SER A 157 19.62 15.85 -19.58
CA SER A 157 20.87 16.06 -18.84
C SER A 157 21.03 15.10 -17.65
N GLY A 158 19.96 14.45 -17.19
CA GLY A 158 19.96 13.58 -16.01
C GLY A 158 20.12 14.31 -14.68
N GLU A 159 20.11 15.64 -14.69
CA GLU A 159 20.34 16.47 -13.50
C GLU A 159 19.05 16.83 -12.77
N ASP A 160 17.93 16.90 -13.50
CA ASP A 160 16.64 17.30 -12.97
C ASP A 160 15.57 16.24 -13.24
N VAL A 161 14.71 16.04 -12.24
CA VAL A 161 13.55 15.16 -12.35
C VAL A 161 12.29 15.99 -12.14
N ASN A 162 11.46 16.06 -13.18
CA ASN A 162 10.21 16.80 -13.13
C ASN A 162 9.05 15.86 -12.76
N MET A 163 8.56 16.00 -11.53
CA MET A 163 7.43 15.21 -11.01
C MET A 163 6.12 15.96 -11.21
N GLY A 164 5.17 15.29 -11.88
CA GLY A 164 3.95 15.88 -12.40
C GLY A 164 2.66 15.33 -11.80
N TYR A 165 2.73 14.27 -11.01
CA TYR A 165 1.57 13.67 -10.34
C TYR A 165 2.02 12.90 -9.10
N ARG A 166 1.39 13.15 -7.95
CA ARG A 166 1.71 12.48 -6.69
C ARG A 166 0.55 11.61 -6.22
N ILE A 167 0.85 10.35 -6.00
CA ILE A 167 -0.07 9.35 -5.48
C ILE A 167 0.40 8.94 -4.10
N TYR A 168 -0.43 9.15 -3.08
CA TYR A 168 -0.21 8.58 -1.76
C TYR A 168 -1.01 7.29 -1.62
N ILE A 169 -0.32 6.19 -1.36
CA ILE A 169 -0.93 4.89 -1.04
C ILE A 169 -0.67 4.68 0.45
N SER A 170 -1.71 4.64 1.27
CA SER A 170 -1.53 4.63 2.73
C SER A 170 -0.75 3.41 3.24
N GLY A 171 -0.83 2.31 2.50
CA GLY A 171 -0.55 0.99 3.06
C GLY A 171 -1.47 0.70 4.24
N ASP A 172 -1.16 -0.41 4.88
CA ASP A 172 -1.98 -0.99 5.92
C ASP A 172 -1.54 -0.39 7.27
N THR A 173 -2.18 0.72 7.66
CA THR A 173 -1.76 1.54 8.82
C THR A 173 -2.95 2.06 9.61
N LEU A 174 -2.72 2.41 10.87
CA LEU A 174 -3.61 3.20 11.72
C LEU A 174 -3.31 4.71 11.57
N PHE A 175 -4.24 5.55 12.02
CA PHE A 175 -4.03 7.00 12.12
C PHE A 175 -3.09 7.33 13.28
N VAL A 176 -1.80 7.43 12.98
CA VAL A 176 -0.72 7.70 13.95
C VAL A 176 -0.12 9.09 13.76
N ASP A 177 0.53 9.62 14.80
CA ASP A 177 1.11 10.98 14.80
C ASP A 177 2.16 11.18 13.69
N ASP A 178 2.93 10.14 13.35
CA ASP A 178 3.96 10.16 12.31
C ASP A 178 3.39 10.53 10.93
N LEU A 179 2.08 10.31 10.69
CA LEU A 179 1.42 10.70 9.43
C LEU A 179 1.36 12.22 9.25
N LYS A 180 1.49 13.02 10.33
CA LYS A 180 1.45 14.49 10.29
C LYS A 180 2.64 15.09 9.55
N ASP A 181 3.73 14.35 9.40
CA ASP A 181 4.90 14.78 8.64
C ASP A 181 4.69 14.69 7.12
N ILE A 182 3.71 13.89 6.66
CA ILE A 182 3.40 13.72 5.23
C ILE A 182 3.05 15.07 4.58
N PRO A 183 2.03 15.84 5.03
CA PRO A 183 1.70 17.12 4.39
C PRO A 183 2.79 18.19 4.57
N VAL A 184 3.69 18.05 5.55
CA VAL A 184 4.85 18.94 5.72
C VAL A 184 5.89 18.71 4.62
N LYS A 185 6.15 17.44 4.27
CA LYS A 185 7.11 17.05 3.22
C LYS A 185 6.49 17.07 1.82
N TYR A 186 5.20 16.77 1.72
CA TYR A 186 4.41 16.67 0.51
C TYR A 186 3.16 17.54 0.64
N PRO A 187 3.27 18.86 0.42
CA PRO A 187 2.17 19.81 0.63
C PRO A 187 1.00 19.65 -0.34
N HIS A 188 1.15 18.80 -1.37
CA HIS A 188 0.08 18.50 -2.32
C HIS A 188 0.14 17.04 -2.77
N VAL A 189 -1.02 16.39 -2.79
CA VAL A 189 -1.25 15.01 -3.20
C VAL A 189 -2.42 15.00 -4.19
N ASP A 190 -2.18 14.56 -5.42
CA ASP A 190 -3.21 14.50 -6.46
C ASP A 190 -4.20 13.36 -6.22
N LEU A 191 -3.70 12.20 -5.81
CA LEU A 191 -4.50 10.99 -5.57
C LEU A 191 -4.08 10.31 -4.28
N MET A 192 -5.05 9.96 -3.44
CA MET A 192 -4.83 9.12 -2.27
C MET A 192 -5.58 7.79 -2.43
N LEU A 193 -4.87 6.67 -2.38
CA LEU A 193 -5.43 5.35 -2.17
C LEU A 193 -5.38 5.03 -0.68
N ILE A 194 -6.53 4.90 -0.04
CA ILE A 194 -6.62 4.72 1.41
C ILE A 194 -7.09 3.31 1.76
N HIS A 195 -6.26 2.55 2.48
CA HIS A 195 -6.61 1.25 3.03
C HIS A 195 -7.52 1.45 4.24
N LEU A 196 -8.67 0.79 4.22
CA LEU A 196 -9.68 0.87 5.26
C LEU A 196 -9.94 -0.54 5.83
N GLY A 197 -11.22 -0.89 6.04
CA GLY A 197 -11.65 -2.20 6.50
C GLY A 197 -11.66 -2.37 8.01
N GLY A 198 -10.88 -1.57 8.75
CA GLY A 198 -10.81 -1.67 10.21
C GLY A 198 -10.49 -3.10 10.65
N THR A 199 -9.50 -3.73 10.01
CA THR A 199 -9.13 -5.13 10.26
C THR A 199 -8.87 -5.32 11.74
N THR A 200 -9.56 -6.27 12.37
CA THR A 200 -9.32 -6.60 13.78
C THR A 200 -8.78 -8.01 13.95
N LEU A 201 -7.68 -8.13 14.68
CA LEU A 201 -7.05 -9.41 15.01
C LEU A 201 -7.16 -9.68 16.52
N PRO A 202 -7.33 -10.93 16.95
CA PRO A 202 -7.20 -11.30 18.36
C PRO A 202 -5.83 -10.91 18.92
N GLY A 203 -5.80 -10.17 20.02
CA GLY A 203 -4.56 -9.75 20.68
C GLY A 203 -4.23 -10.57 21.92
N PRO A 204 -2.95 -10.65 22.34
CA PRO A 204 -2.56 -11.39 23.55
C PRO A 204 -3.11 -10.75 24.85
N SER A 205 -3.35 -9.44 24.84
CA SER A 205 -3.81 -8.67 26.02
C SER A 205 -5.11 -7.90 25.81
N VAL A 206 -5.61 -7.83 24.57
CA VAL A 206 -6.88 -7.19 24.21
C VAL A 206 -7.70 -8.13 23.33
N PRO A 207 -9.03 -8.25 23.52
CA PRO A 207 -9.84 -9.24 22.81
C PRO A 207 -9.80 -9.08 21.28
N LEU A 208 -9.82 -7.83 20.80
CA LEU A 208 -9.71 -7.47 19.38
C LEU A 208 -8.86 -6.21 19.26
N LEU A 209 -7.79 -6.28 18.46
CA LEU A 209 -6.89 -5.18 18.15
C LEU A 209 -7.14 -4.76 16.70
N MET A 210 -7.54 -3.51 16.49
CA MET A 210 -7.64 -2.94 15.15
C MET A 210 -6.23 -2.62 14.62
N VAL A 211 -5.93 -3.10 13.41
CA VAL A 211 -4.60 -3.01 12.78
C VAL A 211 -4.58 -2.20 11.48
N THR A 212 -5.74 -1.81 10.95
CA THR A 212 -5.90 -0.88 9.82
C THR A 212 -6.95 0.18 10.14
N MET A 213 -6.97 1.30 9.41
CA MET A 213 -7.95 2.36 9.65
C MET A 213 -9.40 1.87 9.48
N ASP A 214 -10.27 2.30 10.38
CA ASP A 214 -11.71 2.30 10.16
C ASP A 214 -12.15 3.59 9.43
N ALA A 215 -13.46 3.76 9.20
CA ALA A 215 -14.01 4.96 8.58
C ALA A 215 -13.68 6.27 9.33
N LEU A 216 -13.60 6.25 10.66
CA LEU A 216 -13.34 7.43 11.49
C LEU A 216 -11.88 7.88 11.37
N GLN A 217 -10.94 6.94 11.42
CA GLN A 217 -9.53 7.20 11.14
C GLN A 217 -9.32 7.59 9.67
N GLY A 218 -10.06 6.96 8.76
CA GLY A 218 -10.01 7.27 7.33
C GLY A 218 -10.33 8.74 7.04
N ILE A 219 -11.43 9.28 7.61
CA ILE A 219 -11.79 10.68 7.43
C ILE A 219 -10.80 11.64 8.11
N GLN A 220 -10.14 11.22 9.21
CA GLN A 220 -9.05 12.00 9.81
C GLN A 220 -7.85 12.10 8.86
N LEU A 221 -7.49 11.00 8.18
CA LEU A 221 -6.42 11.02 7.18
C LEU A 221 -6.76 11.91 5.99
N VAL A 222 -7.99 11.85 5.47
CA VAL A 222 -8.45 12.73 4.38
C VAL A 222 -8.31 14.21 4.77
N HIS A 223 -8.69 14.59 5.99
CA HIS A 223 -8.53 15.96 6.47
C HIS A 223 -7.07 16.37 6.67
N LEU A 224 -6.21 15.43 7.10
CA LEU A 224 -4.79 15.69 7.31
C LEU A 224 -4.04 15.89 5.99
N ILE A 225 -4.29 15.02 5.01
CA ILE A 225 -3.57 15.02 3.72
C ILE A 225 -4.19 16.01 2.72
N GLN A 226 -5.51 16.22 2.77
CA GLN A 226 -6.26 17.06 1.85
C GLN A 226 -6.02 16.75 0.35
N PRO A 227 -6.08 15.49 -0.10
CA PRO A 227 -5.82 15.15 -1.49
C PRO A 227 -6.87 15.78 -2.43
N ASP A 228 -6.53 15.86 -3.73
CA ASP A 228 -7.50 16.27 -4.75
C ASP A 228 -8.58 15.18 -4.94
N VAL A 229 -8.18 13.91 -4.99
CA VAL A 229 -9.07 12.75 -5.08
C VAL A 229 -8.65 11.64 -4.10
N THR A 230 -9.63 11.01 -3.45
CA THR A 230 -9.46 9.84 -2.59
C THR A 230 -10.16 8.62 -3.19
N ILE A 231 -9.53 7.46 -3.16
CA ILE A 231 -10.14 6.17 -3.51
C ILE A 231 -9.95 5.23 -2.32
N PRO A 232 -11.03 4.79 -1.65
CA PRO A 232 -10.94 3.78 -0.61
C PRO A 232 -10.69 2.40 -1.24
N ILE A 233 -9.84 1.62 -0.59
CA ILE A 233 -9.52 0.23 -0.92
C ILE A 233 -9.44 -0.60 0.37
N HIS A 234 -9.29 -1.93 0.25
CA HIS A 234 -9.04 -2.82 1.39
C HIS A 234 -10.16 -2.77 2.46
N TYR A 235 -11.43 -2.98 2.07
CA TYR A 235 -12.57 -2.82 3.00
C TYR A 235 -13.62 -3.95 3.00
N ASP A 236 -13.62 -4.86 2.02
CA ASP A 236 -14.62 -5.94 1.92
C ASP A 236 -14.10 -7.27 1.32
N ASP A 237 -12.79 -7.47 1.25
CA ASP A 237 -12.20 -8.69 0.67
C ASP A 237 -12.08 -9.85 1.66
N TYR A 238 -12.05 -9.57 2.97
CA TYR A 238 -11.91 -10.57 4.03
C TYR A 238 -12.98 -10.43 5.12
N ASP A 239 -13.30 -11.54 5.78
CA ASP A 239 -14.27 -11.65 6.88
C ASP A 239 -13.83 -10.97 8.20
N VAL A 240 -12.55 -10.59 8.31
CA VAL A 240 -11.98 -9.88 9.46
C VAL A 240 -12.15 -8.35 9.40
N PHE A 241 -12.71 -7.82 8.32
CA PHE A 241 -12.98 -6.39 8.16
C PHE A 241 -14.28 -6.01 8.86
N LEU A 242 -14.17 -5.11 9.85
CA LEU A 242 -15.32 -4.68 10.68
C LEU A 242 -15.87 -3.30 10.30
N SER A 243 -15.18 -2.55 9.45
CA SER A 243 -15.60 -1.22 8.98
C SER A 243 -15.94 -1.26 7.48
N PRO A 244 -17.22 -1.47 7.10
CA PRO A 244 -17.62 -1.53 5.70
C PRO A 244 -17.46 -0.17 4.99
N LEU A 245 -17.43 -0.20 3.65
CA LEU A 245 -17.34 1.02 2.82
C LEU A 245 -18.39 2.08 3.16
N LYS A 246 -19.61 1.63 3.49
CA LYS A 246 -20.74 2.50 3.80
C LYS A 246 -20.41 3.46 4.96
N ASP A 247 -19.67 3.00 5.96
CA ASP A 247 -19.32 3.84 7.10
C ASP A 247 -18.43 5.00 6.65
N PHE A 248 -17.48 4.74 5.74
CA PHE A 248 -16.62 5.78 5.17
C PHE A 248 -17.38 6.71 4.24
N GLN A 249 -18.31 6.19 3.43
CA GLN A 249 -19.23 7.01 2.62
C GLN A 249 -20.00 8.01 3.49
N GLU A 250 -20.55 7.55 4.61
CA GLU A 250 -21.25 8.43 5.54
C GLU A 250 -20.34 9.50 6.15
N GLN A 251 -19.08 9.18 6.48
CA GLN A 251 -18.12 10.18 6.96
C GLN A 251 -17.79 11.23 5.89
N MET A 252 -17.57 10.81 4.65
CA MET A 252 -17.30 11.72 3.53
C MET A 252 -18.48 12.67 3.27
N THR A 253 -19.71 12.15 3.28
CA THR A 253 -20.92 12.98 3.13
C THR A 253 -21.11 13.93 4.31
N LYS A 254 -20.90 13.47 5.55
CA LYS A 254 -20.97 14.32 6.76
C LYS A 254 -19.94 15.46 6.71
N ALA A 255 -18.77 15.22 6.11
CA ALA A 255 -17.72 16.21 5.92
C ALA A 255 -17.94 17.11 4.68
N GLY A 256 -18.93 16.83 3.82
CA GLY A 256 -19.17 17.56 2.58
C GLY A 256 -18.09 17.31 1.50
N LEU A 257 -17.45 16.15 1.54
CA LEU A 257 -16.32 15.78 0.68
C LEU A 257 -16.69 14.80 -0.43
N ASP A 258 -17.98 14.63 -0.75
CA ASP A 258 -18.47 13.68 -1.77
C ASP A 258 -17.83 13.89 -3.16
N LYS A 259 -17.43 15.14 -3.48
CA LYS A 259 -16.77 15.47 -4.75
C LYS A 259 -15.28 15.13 -4.79
N LYS A 260 -14.69 14.75 -3.65
CA LYS A 260 -13.27 14.41 -3.50
C LYS A 260 -13.04 12.90 -3.35
N VAL A 261 -14.07 12.08 -3.57
CA VAL A 261 -13.97 10.63 -3.44
C VAL A 261 -14.51 9.94 -4.68
N VAL A 262 -13.81 8.90 -5.10
CA VAL A 262 -14.25 7.99 -6.16
C VAL A 262 -14.31 6.60 -5.56
N TYR A 263 -15.47 5.96 -5.68
CA TYR A 263 -15.68 4.57 -5.30
C TYR A 263 -15.58 3.73 -6.57
N LEU A 264 -14.73 2.70 -6.55
CA LEU A 264 -14.56 1.77 -7.65
C LEU A 264 -15.02 0.39 -7.23
N ASP A 265 -15.83 -0.24 -8.07
CA ASP A 265 -16.09 -1.67 -7.98
C ASP A 265 -14.90 -2.49 -8.50
N ARG A 266 -14.86 -3.77 -8.14
CA ARG A 266 -13.81 -4.71 -8.57
C ARG A 266 -13.73 -4.77 -10.09
N GLY A 267 -12.55 -4.49 -10.64
CA GLY A 267 -12.30 -4.48 -12.09
C GLY A 267 -12.58 -3.14 -12.77
N GLU A 268 -13.13 -2.14 -12.06
CA GLU A 268 -13.22 -0.77 -12.57
C GLU A 268 -11.86 -0.07 -12.54
N GLY A 269 -11.77 1.04 -13.27
CA GLY A 269 -10.53 1.81 -13.37
C GLY A 269 -10.78 3.32 -13.30
N TYR A 270 -9.93 3.99 -12.52
CA TYR A 270 -9.86 5.45 -12.50
C TYR A 270 -8.72 5.93 -13.42
N LYS A 271 -9.02 6.88 -14.31
CA LYS A 271 -8.05 7.43 -15.25
C LYS A 271 -7.71 8.87 -14.86
N PHE A 272 -6.43 9.20 -14.89
CA PHE A 272 -5.91 10.53 -14.62
C PHE A 272 -4.82 10.88 -15.65
N ALA A 273 -4.48 12.17 -15.73
CA ALA A 273 -3.42 12.67 -16.59
C ALA A 273 -2.27 13.21 -15.73
N VAL A 274 -1.04 12.79 -16.06
CA VAL A 274 0.17 13.34 -15.45
C VAL A 274 0.41 14.72 -16.06
N LYS A 275 0.45 15.76 -15.21
CA LYS A 275 0.70 17.13 -15.68
C LYS A 275 2.19 17.33 -15.90
N SER A 276 2.58 18.15 -16.87
CA SER A 276 3.97 18.59 -17.01
C SER A 276 4.25 19.65 -15.93
N SER A 277 4.72 19.23 -14.76
CA SER A 277 5.02 20.03 -13.53
C SER A 277 3.83 20.62 -12.75
N HIS A 278 3.93 20.54 -11.42
CA HIS A 278 3.23 21.43 -10.49
C HIS A 278 3.95 22.77 -10.48
N ARG A 279 3.44 23.76 -11.21
CA ARG A 279 3.83 25.17 -11.01
C ARG A 279 3.22 25.74 -9.75
#